data_AF-A0A2V7X6V3-F1
#
_entry.id   AF-A0A2V7X6V3-F1
#
_cell.length_a   1.000
_cell.length_b   1.000
_cell.length_c   1.000
_cell.angle_alpha   90.00
_cell.angle_beta   90.00
_cell.angle_gamma   90.00
#
_symmetry.space_group_name_H-M   'P 1'
#
loop_
_entity.id
_entity.type
_entity.pdbx_description
1 polymer ?
#
loop_
_entity_poly.entity_id
_entity_poly.type
_entity_poly.pdbx_seq_one_letter_code
_entity_poly.pdbx_strand_id
1 'polypeptide(L)'
;MARVAILRNEVPDAEMAGRFEREIADALAHASPPDMPFTCAILDEGLHAEIEIQLPGWTERLVIPYPAAAGDVRRAVRRLLQDLGLEEVETFHLLERRAATDR
;
A
#
# COMPACT_ATOMS: atom_id res chain seq x y z
N MET A 1 -4.48 -14.58 1.51
CA MET A 1 -3.09 -14.09 1.76
C MET A 1 -2.52 -13.59 0.44
N ALA A 2 -2.21 -12.30 0.32
CA ALA A 2 -1.59 -11.69 -0.86
C ALA A 2 -0.17 -12.25 -1.08
N ARG A 3 0.19 -12.57 -2.32
CA ARG A 3 1.51 -13.14 -2.66
C ARG A 3 2.45 -12.03 -3.15
N VAL A 4 3.07 -11.32 -2.21
CA VAL A 4 4.09 -10.32 -2.53
C VAL A 4 5.36 -11.02 -3.03
N ALA A 5 5.82 -10.68 -4.24
CA ALA A 5 6.99 -11.30 -4.86
C ALA A 5 7.94 -10.21 -5.36
N ILE A 6 8.90 -9.78 -4.54
CA ILE A 6 9.91 -8.82 -4.98
C ILE A 6 10.79 -9.44 -6.05
N LEU A 7 10.77 -8.84 -7.24
CA LEU A 7 11.78 -9.07 -8.26
C LEU A 7 13.06 -8.33 -7.81
N ARG A 8 13.88 -9.01 -6.99
CA ARG A 8 15.04 -8.47 -6.26
C ARG A 8 16.22 -8.01 -7.12
N ASN A 9 16.04 -7.79 -8.41
CA ASN A 9 17.17 -7.56 -9.30
C ASN A 9 17.80 -6.16 -9.19
N GLU A 10 17.19 -5.20 -8.48
CA GLU A 10 17.66 -3.81 -8.55
C GLU A 10 17.82 -3.07 -7.21
N VAL A 11 17.31 -3.57 -6.08
CA VAL A 11 17.50 -2.89 -4.77
C VAL A 11 18.85 -3.31 -4.15
N PRO A 12 19.84 -2.39 -3.99
CA PRO A 12 21.18 -2.72 -3.50
C PRO A 12 21.23 -3.03 -2.00
N ASP A 13 20.23 -2.56 -1.24
CA ASP A 13 20.13 -2.75 0.21
C ASP A 13 19.05 -3.80 0.58
N ALA A 14 19.51 -4.97 1.02
CA ALA A 14 18.65 -6.08 1.43
C ALA A 14 17.80 -5.76 2.68
N GLU A 15 18.28 -4.90 3.59
CA GLU A 15 17.51 -4.49 4.76
C GLU A 15 16.34 -3.61 4.34
N MET A 16 16.61 -2.65 3.44
CA MET A 16 15.58 -1.78 2.88
C MET A 16 14.56 -2.55 2.05
N ALA A 17 15.01 -3.46 1.19
CA ALA A 17 14.12 -4.33 0.42
C ALA A 17 13.21 -5.12 1.36
N GLY A 18 13.76 -5.74 2.41
CA GLY A 18 12.97 -6.49 3.40
C GLY A 18 12.00 -5.60 4.20
N ARG A 19 12.35 -4.33 4.44
CA ARG A 19 11.41 -3.37 5.05
C ARG A 19 10.24 -3.07 4.11
N PHE A 20 10.51 -2.83 2.84
CA PHE A 20 9.45 -2.59 1.86
C PHE A 20 8.55 -3.82 1.68
N GLU A 21 9.09 -5.05 1.68
CA GLU A 21 8.29 -6.29 1.69
C GLU A 21 7.24 -6.28 2.81
N ARG A 22 7.68 -5.99 4.03
CA ARG A 22 6.80 -5.96 5.21
C ARG A 22 5.76 -4.86 5.10
N GLU A 23 6.16 -3.65 4.70
CA GLU A 23 5.25 -2.52 4.58
C GLU A 23 4.17 -2.72 3.50
N ILE A 24 4.51 -3.34 2.37
CA ILE A 24 3.56 -3.71 1.32
C ILE A 24 2.62 -4.81 1.83
N ALA A 25 3.15 -5.86 2.46
CA ALA A 25 2.34 -6.94 3.01
C ALA A 25 1.35 -6.45 4.06
N ASP A 26 1.80 -5.56 4.96
CA ASP A 26 0.96 -4.91 5.97
C ASP A 26 -0.16 -4.07 5.33
N ALA A 27 0.15 -3.31 4.27
CA ALA A 27 -0.85 -2.51 3.58
C ALA A 27 -1.91 -3.40 2.88
N LEU A 28 -1.47 -4.44 2.19
CA LEU A 28 -2.34 -5.36 1.47
C LEU A 28 -3.18 -6.25 2.38
N ALA A 29 -2.77 -6.48 3.63
CA ALA A 29 -3.55 -7.22 4.62
C ALA A 29 -4.91 -6.57 4.92
N HIS A 30 -5.04 -5.27 4.66
CA HIS A 30 -6.28 -4.50 4.83
C HIS A 30 -7.04 -4.27 3.51
N ALA A 31 -6.55 -4.83 2.38
CA ALA A 31 -7.22 -4.70 1.10
C ALA A 31 -8.44 -5.63 1.00
N SER A 32 -9.47 -5.16 0.29
CA SER A 32 -10.71 -5.86 -0.03
C SER A 32 -10.84 -6.02 -1.55
N PRO A 33 -11.16 -7.22 -2.06
CA PRO A 33 -11.42 -8.44 -1.31
C PRO A 33 -10.11 -9.07 -0.76
N PRO A 34 -10.15 -9.72 0.42
CA PRO A 34 -8.98 -10.25 1.12
C PRO A 34 -8.23 -11.38 0.38
N ASP A 35 -8.85 -11.93 -0.67
CA ASP A 35 -8.32 -12.99 -1.52
C ASP A 35 -7.87 -12.49 -2.90
N MET A 36 -7.83 -11.17 -3.13
CA MET A 36 -7.31 -10.61 -4.37
C MET A 36 -5.81 -10.97 -4.51
N PRO A 37 -5.39 -11.59 -5.62
CA PRO A 37 -3.99 -11.88 -5.85
C PRO A 37 -3.27 -10.59 -6.25
N PHE A 38 -2.42 -10.08 -5.36
CA PHE A 38 -1.50 -8.99 -5.66
C PHE A 38 -0.11 -9.55 -5.94
N THR A 39 0.55 -9.04 -6.97
CA THR A 39 1.99 -9.26 -7.19
C THR A 39 2.68 -7.90 -7.19
N CYS A 40 3.77 -7.77 -6.44
CA CYS A 40 4.48 -6.49 -6.31
C CYS A 40 5.95 -6.60 -6.69
N ALA A 41 6.41 -5.76 -7.61
CA ALA A 41 7.84 -5.61 -7.93
C ALA A 41 8.36 -4.30 -7.35
N ILE A 42 9.63 -4.28 -6.92
CA ILE A 42 10.31 -3.05 -6.48
C ILE A 42 11.52 -2.83 -7.38
N LEU A 43 11.53 -1.70 -8.08
CA LEU A 43 12.61 -1.28 -8.98
C LEU A 43 13.34 -0.10 -8.31
N ASP A 44 14.67 -0.10 -8.32
CA ASP A 44 15.48 1.00 -7.79
C ASP A 44 16.05 1.81 -8.96
N GLU A 45 15.54 3.02 -9.14
CA GLU A 45 15.97 3.94 -10.19
C GLU A 45 17.00 4.97 -9.65
N GLY A 46 17.59 4.68 -8.49
CA GLY A 46 18.60 5.48 -7.79
C GLY A 46 18.06 6.70 -7.04
N LEU A 47 17.09 7.43 -7.62
CA LEU A 47 16.44 8.59 -7.00
C LEU A 47 15.04 8.30 -6.47
N HIS A 48 14.43 7.20 -6.93
CA HIS A 48 13.13 6.74 -6.50
C HIS A 48 13.06 5.21 -6.58
N ALA A 49 12.18 4.63 -5.77
CA ALA A 49 11.76 3.25 -5.91
C ALA A 49 10.41 3.22 -6.66
N GLU A 50 10.29 2.38 -7.68
CA GLU A 50 8.99 2.09 -8.29
C GLU A 50 8.42 0.80 -7.73
N ILE A 51 7.14 0.83 -7.37
CA ILE A 51 6.38 -0.33 -6.92
C ILE A 51 5.29 -0.59 -7.94
N GLU A 52 5.41 -1.69 -8.67
CA GLU A 52 4.34 -2.15 -9.56
C GLU A 52 3.42 -3.07 -8.77
N ILE A 53 2.11 -2.84 -8.81
CA ILE A 53 1.09 -3.69 -8.17
C ILE A 53 0.19 -4.25 -9.26
N GLN A 54 0.26 -5.56 -9.48
CA GLN A 54 -0.61 -6.25 -10.43
C GLN A 54 -1.94 -6.59 -9.77
N LEU A 55 -3.02 -6.12 -10.38
CA LEU A 55 -4.41 -6.34 -10.01
C LEU A 55 -5.09 -7.20 -11.08
N PRO A 56 -6.27 -7.80 -10.82
CA PRO A 56 -7.01 -8.53 -11.84
C PRO A 56 -7.41 -7.64 -13.03
N GLY A 57 -6.63 -7.71 -14.12
CA GLY A 57 -6.92 -7.02 -15.38
C GLY A 57 -6.11 -5.76 -15.66
N TRP A 58 -5.31 -5.26 -14.70
CA TRP A 58 -4.41 -4.13 -14.92
C TRP A 58 -3.25 -4.08 -13.92
N THR A 59 -2.28 -3.19 -14.16
CA THR A 59 -1.13 -2.95 -13.28
C THR A 59 -1.09 -1.49 -12.87
N GLU A 60 -0.95 -1.24 -11.58
CA GLU A 60 -0.73 0.09 -11.02
C GLU A 60 0.75 0.33 -10.72
N ARG A 61 1.19 1.57 -10.83
CA ARG A 61 2.57 1.96 -10.55
C ARG A 61 2.62 3.06 -9.50
N LEU A 62 3.44 2.85 -8.48
CA LEU A 62 3.71 3.81 -7.43
C LEU A 62 5.17 4.22 -7.47
N VAL A 63 5.42 5.52 -7.45
CA VAL A 63 6.77 6.09 -7.37
C VAL A 63 6.99 6.61 -5.96
N ILE A 64 8.03 6.15 -5.30
CA ILE A 64 8.39 6.53 -3.94
C ILE A 64 9.78 7.17 -3.95
N PRO A 65 9.92 8.42 -3.46
CA PRO A 65 11.22 9.08 -3.39
C PRO A 65 12.23 8.27 -2.58
N TYR A 66 13.50 8.27 -3.02
CA TYR A 66 14.60 7.58 -2.35
C TYR A 66 15.56 8.55 -1.65
N PRO A 67 16.09 8.22 -0.46
CA PRO A 67 15.73 7.07 0.38
C PRO A 67 14.36 7.24 1.03
N ALA A 68 13.51 6.23 0.95
CA ALA A 68 12.18 6.29 1.57
C ALA A 68 12.29 6.16 3.09
N ALA A 69 11.50 6.95 3.83
CA ALA A 69 11.40 6.81 5.27
C ALA A 69 10.56 5.58 5.64
N ALA A 70 10.74 5.09 6.87
CA ALA A 70 9.93 3.98 7.38
C ALA A 70 8.44 4.37 7.40
N GLY A 71 7.59 3.53 6.83
CA GLY A 71 6.15 3.73 6.71
C GLY A 71 5.70 4.49 5.46
N ASP A 72 6.60 5.05 4.66
CA ASP A 72 6.23 5.77 3.43
C ASP A 72 5.67 4.81 2.38
N VAL A 73 6.24 3.61 2.28
CA VAL A 73 5.74 2.57 1.37
C VAL A 73 4.36 2.14 1.78
N ARG A 74 4.17 1.81 3.07
CA ARG A 74 2.85 1.43 3.60
C ARG A 74 1.81 2.52 3.33
N ARG A 75 2.17 3.80 3.55
CA ARG A 75 1.25 4.93 3.32
C ARG A 75 0.90 5.09 1.84
N ALA A 76 1.88 4.99 0.95
CA ALA A 76 1.67 5.09 -0.49
C ALA A 76 0.76 3.97 -1.02
N VAL A 77 1.01 2.73 -0.60
CA VAL A 77 0.19 1.57 -1.01
C VAL A 77 -1.23 1.68 -0.46
N ARG A 78 -1.42 2.03 0.82
CA ARG A 78 -2.77 2.24 1.38
C ARG A 78 -3.53 3.34 0.65
N ARG A 79 -2.86 4.45 0.34
CA ARG A 79 -3.48 5.54 -0.42
C ARG A 79 -3.93 5.07 -1.80
N LEU A 80 -3.11 4.29 -2.51
CA LEU A 80 -3.52 3.67 -3.77
C LEU A 80 -4.76 2.79 -3.59
N LEU A 81 -4.77 1.91 -2.58
CA LEU A 81 -5.92 1.03 -2.32
C LEU A 81 -7.18 1.84 -2.03
N GLN A 82 -7.08 2.93 -1.28
CA GLN A 82 -8.20 3.86 -1.03
C GLN A 82 -8.69 4.53 -2.30
N ASP A 83 -7.77 5.06 -3.12
CA ASP A 83 -8.10 5.72 -4.39
C ASP A 83 -8.78 4.75 -5.37
N LEU A 84 -8.46 3.46 -5.29
CA LEU A 84 -9.09 2.38 -6.07
C LEU A 84 -10.37 1.82 -5.42
N GLY A 85 -10.74 2.27 -4.22
CA GLY A 85 -11.88 1.72 -3.46
C GLY A 85 -11.68 0.29 -2.96
N LEU A 86 -10.43 -0.16 -2.86
CA LEU A 86 -10.01 -1.49 -2.41
C LEU A 86 -9.64 -1.52 -0.92
N GLU A 87 -9.76 -0.42 -0.17
CA GLU A 87 -9.64 -0.41 1.29
C GLU A 87 -10.98 0.03 1.88
N GLU A 88 -11.51 -0.73 2.85
CA GLU A 88 -12.70 -0.29 3.60
C GLU A 88 -12.31 0.95 4.41
N VAL A 89 -12.81 2.10 3.98
CA VAL A 89 -12.76 3.30 4.80
C VAL A 89 -13.71 3.05 5.96
N GLU A 90 -13.19 2.77 7.16
CA GLU A 90 -13.94 2.95 8.40
C GLU A 90 -14.38 4.41 8.45
N THR A 91 -15.52 4.68 7.84
CA THR A 91 -16.14 5.99 7.85
C THR A 91 -16.61 6.16 9.28
N PHE A 92 -15.82 6.85 10.09
CA PHE A 92 -16.24 7.29 11.40
C PHE A 92 -17.56 8.06 11.24
N HIS A 93 -18.67 7.41 11.58
CA HIS A 93 -19.98 8.04 11.71
C HIS A 93 -19.94 8.99 12.92
N LEU A 94 -19.36 10.18 12.72
CA LEU A 94 -19.44 11.30 13.66
C LEU A 94 -20.73 12.12 13.43
N LEU A 95 -21.89 11.46 13.45
CA LEU A 95 -23.18 12.16 13.23
C LEU A 95 -24.23 12.05 14.35
N GLU A 96 -23.97 11.45 15.52
CA GLU A 96 -25.03 11.30 16.53
C GLU A 96 -24.73 11.89 17.91
N ARG A 97 -24.16 13.11 18.01
CA ARG A 97 -24.04 13.80 19.30
C ARG A 97 -24.32 15.31 19.32
N ARG A 98 -25.16 15.83 18.41
CA ARG A 98 -25.62 17.25 18.54
C ARG A 98 -27.13 17.49 18.43
N ALA A 99 -27.94 16.43 18.37
CA ALA A 99 -29.41 16.56 18.42
C ALA A 99 -30.03 16.27 19.80
N ALA A 100 -29.23 16.18 20.87
CA ALA A 100 -29.71 15.84 22.22
C ALA A 100 -29.47 16.95 23.26
N THR A 101 -29.40 18.22 22.84
CA THR A 101 -29.31 19.35 23.77
C THR A 101 -30.04 20.56 23.20
N ASP A 102 -31.35 20.46 23.05
CA ASP A 102 -32.27 21.61 23.03
C ASP A 102 -33.70 21.10 23.32
N ARG A 103 -33.86 20.54 24.51
CA ARG A 103 -35.15 20.31 25.15
C ARG A 103 -35.19 21.10 26.45
#